data_AF-A0AAW1LQA9-F1
#
_entry.id   AF-A0AAW1LQA9-F1
#
_cell.length_a   1.000
_cell.length_b   1.000
_cell.length_c   1.000
_cell.angle_alpha   90.00
_cell.angle_beta   90.00
_cell.angle_gamma   90.00
#
_symmetry.space_group_name_H-M   'P 1'
#
loop_
_entity.id
_entity.type
_entity.pdbx_description
1 polymer ?
#
loop_
_entity_poly.entity_id
_entity_poly.type
_entity_poly.pdbx_seq_one_letter_code
_entity_poly.pdbx_strand_id
1 'polypeptide(L)'
;MELKALVALFIHVTVILSESTVRADCTISINKDLKDPQPLVLNPSGGNGIHAFLLPTNGDTILLKENQLVDVACPGNSVLVDGVSIDAAIGQASCSSTRFVINGKTVPFSSITCNSHATHTARLTGSSCLSNYQEAEIGFAIDANRFIRIITLCWDRARQSTLYSQFTLTKTIAGYQVAYPRPSFLQASGRGWDLTVYTGVHGVSTLPHESDGHPVDLYLYVSGAARGMPVPRLTWKVVHNPLTRAGVAIITVNNPYVFDASKDVICTNICNQLNWITFQQTNAAIGYSYCCRVDEFRKNVTSLPNIDVTQVLT
;
A
#
# COMPACT_ATOMS: atom_id res chain seq x y z
N MET A 1 -53.70 -33.60 53.68
CA MET A 1 -53.36 -32.75 52.52
C MET A 1 -51.85 -32.78 52.40
N GLU A 2 -51.31 -33.80 51.71
CA GLU A 2 -49.86 -33.98 51.55
C GLU A 2 -49.37 -33.17 50.34
N LEU A 3 -48.39 -32.29 50.58
CA LEU A 3 -47.73 -31.53 49.53
C LEU A 3 -46.42 -32.26 49.17
N LYS A 4 -46.43 -33.02 48.07
CA LYS A 4 -45.23 -33.65 47.51
C LYS A 4 -44.36 -32.57 46.86
N ALA A 5 -43.18 -32.31 47.44
CA ALA A 5 -42.18 -31.45 46.82
C ALA A 5 -41.49 -32.19 45.66
N LEU A 6 -41.66 -31.67 44.44
CA LEU A 6 -40.92 -32.12 43.26
C LEU A 6 -39.53 -31.47 43.29
N VAL A 7 -38.47 -32.28 43.44
CA VAL A 7 -37.09 -31.82 43.27
C VAL A 7 -36.75 -31.93 41.78
N ALA A 8 -36.70 -30.79 41.09
CA ALA A 8 -36.23 -30.73 39.70
C ALA A 8 -34.70 -30.77 39.67
N LEU A 9 -34.13 -31.86 39.16
CA LEU A 9 -32.69 -32.03 38.97
C LEU A 9 -32.27 -31.32 37.67
N PHE A 10 -31.69 -30.12 37.78
CA PHE A 10 -31.09 -29.43 36.63
C PHE A 10 -29.70 -30.01 36.35
N ILE A 11 -29.59 -30.86 35.34
CA ILE A 11 -28.29 -31.32 34.81
C ILE A 11 -27.69 -30.16 34.02
N HIS A 12 -26.67 -29.49 34.59
CA HIS A 12 -25.82 -28.55 33.86
C HIS A 12 -24.90 -29.35 32.93
N VAL A 13 -25.26 -29.40 31.64
CA VAL A 13 -24.36 -29.89 30.59
C VAL A 13 -23.40 -28.74 30.24
N THR A 14 -22.20 -28.78 30.79
CA THR A 14 -21.12 -27.86 30.41
C THR A 14 -20.60 -28.28 29.04
N VAL A 15 -21.02 -27.56 27.99
CA VAL A 15 -20.43 -27.73 26.65
C VAL A 15 -19.02 -27.15 26.69
N ILE A 16 -18.01 -28.02 26.78
CA ILE A 16 -16.61 -27.62 26.60
C ILE A 16 -16.43 -27.34 25.10
N LEU A 17 -16.56 -26.07 24.72
CA LEU A 17 -16.08 -25.62 23.41
C LEU A 17 -14.55 -25.72 23.45
N SER A 18 -13.99 -26.77 22.85
CA SER A 18 -12.57 -26.81 22.57
C SER A 18 -12.27 -25.72 21.57
N GLU A 19 -11.63 -24.63 22.00
CA GLU A 19 -10.98 -23.71 21.08
C GLU A 19 -9.92 -24.52 20.32
N SER A 20 -10.19 -24.84 19.05
CA SER A 20 -9.17 -25.41 18.19
C SER A 20 -8.09 -24.34 18.01
N THR A 21 -7.00 -24.43 18.79
CA THR A 21 -5.78 -23.70 18.45
C THR A 21 -5.37 -24.18 17.06
N VAL A 22 -5.58 -23.36 16.04
CA VAL A 22 -5.11 -23.62 14.68
C VAL A 22 -3.58 -23.71 14.78
N ARG A 23 -3.06 -24.93 14.88
CA ARG A 23 -1.62 -25.18 14.80
C ARG A 23 -1.23 -24.90 13.35
N ALA A 24 -0.42 -23.88 13.14
CA ALA A 24 0.21 -23.66 11.85
C ALA A 24 1.30 -24.72 11.67
N ASP A 25 1.28 -25.41 10.54
CA ASP A 25 2.22 -26.51 10.27
C ASP A 25 3.48 -25.95 9.60
N CYS A 26 3.32 -25.11 8.55
CA CYS A 26 4.43 -24.41 7.91
C CYS A 26 4.48 -22.94 8.29
N THR A 27 5.71 -22.42 8.32
CA THR A 27 6.00 -21.01 8.58
C THR A 27 6.94 -20.46 7.52
N ILE A 28 6.73 -19.22 7.11
CA ILE A 28 7.66 -18.47 6.26
C ILE A 28 7.99 -17.16 6.98
N SER A 29 9.22 -17.02 7.47
CA SER A 29 9.72 -15.74 8.01
C SER A 29 10.19 -14.86 6.86
N ILE A 30 9.61 -13.66 6.74
CA ILE A 30 9.99 -12.71 5.68
C ILE A 30 11.40 -12.15 5.84
N ASN A 31 12.00 -12.27 7.03
CA ASN A 31 13.38 -11.86 7.32
C ASN A 31 14.41 -13.01 7.19
N LYS A 32 13.99 -14.28 7.30
CA LYS A 32 14.91 -15.43 7.31
C LYS A 32 14.81 -16.30 6.08
N ASP A 33 13.58 -16.56 5.63
CA ASP A 33 13.30 -17.57 4.60
C ASP A 33 13.21 -16.98 3.19
N LEU A 34 12.99 -15.66 3.04
CA LEU A 34 13.02 -15.01 1.73
C LEU A 34 14.46 -14.70 1.30
N LYS A 35 15.12 -15.67 0.66
CA LYS A 35 16.47 -15.52 0.10
C LYS A 35 16.47 -14.72 -1.19
N ASP A 36 17.57 -14.01 -1.43
CA ASP A 36 17.76 -13.18 -2.62
C ASP A 36 18.31 -14.00 -3.81
N PRO A 37 17.83 -13.80 -5.05
CA PRO A 37 16.68 -12.97 -5.45
C PRO A 37 15.33 -13.52 -4.98
N GLN A 38 14.52 -12.66 -4.35
CA GLN A 38 13.30 -13.07 -3.65
C GLN A 38 12.12 -13.35 -4.59
N PRO A 39 11.37 -14.45 -4.37
CA PRO A 39 10.09 -14.68 -5.05
C PRO A 39 8.97 -13.87 -4.38
N LEU A 40 7.94 -13.56 -5.16
CA LEU A 40 6.67 -13.10 -4.62
C LEU A 40 5.95 -14.28 -3.95
N VAL A 41 5.46 -14.08 -2.72
CA VAL A 41 4.67 -15.08 -1.99
C VAL A 41 3.18 -14.74 -2.13
N LEU A 42 2.50 -15.48 -2.99
CA LEU A 42 1.17 -15.17 -3.48
C LEU A 42 0.11 -16.10 -2.91
N ASN A 43 -1.06 -15.53 -2.66
CA ASN A 43 -2.27 -16.29 -2.37
C ASN A 43 -2.84 -16.82 -3.69
N PRO A 44 -2.95 -18.14 -3.91
CA PRO A 44 -3.46 -18.69 -5.17
C PRO A 44 -4.88 -18.24 -5.50
N SER A 45 -5.72 -18.03 -4.49
CA SER A 45 -7.08 -17.50 -4.64
C SER A 45 -7.15 -15.98 -4.49
N GLY A 46 -5.99 -15.32 -4.34
CA GLY A 46 -5.87 -13.89 -4.13
C GLY A 46 -6.02 -13.10 -5.44
N GLY A 47 -6.87 -12.06 -5.39
CA GLY A 47 -7.08 -11.14 -6.50
C GLY A 47 -5.97 -10.12 -6.66
N ASN A 48 -6.27 -8.86 -6.36
CA ASN A 48 -5.34 -7.72 -6.52
C ASN A 48 -4.95 -7.08 -5.19
N GLY A 49 -3.96 -6.21 -5.22
CA GLY A 49 -3.48 -5.47 -4.06
C GLY A 49 -2.96 -6.40 -2.97
N ILE A 50 -3.22 -6.05 -1.72
CA ILE A 50 -2.77 -6.81 -0.55
C ILE A 50 -3.33 -8.24 -0.50
N HIS A 51 -4.49 -8.49 -1.10
CA HIS A 51 -5.14 -9.80 -1.09
C HIS A 51 -4.47 -10.82 -2.02
N ALA A 52 -3.65 -10.33 -2.96
CA ALA A 52 -2.88 -11.18 -3.85
C ALA A 52 -1.69 -11.86 -3.14
N PHE A 53 -1.28 -11.35 -1.98
CA PHE A 53 -0.12 -11.82 -1.24
C PHE A 53 -0.54 -12.59 0.00
N LEU A 54 0.27 -13.57 0.40
CA LEU A 54 0.22 -14.08 1.77
C LEU A 54 1.03 -13.13 2.65
N LEU A 55 0.35 -12.48 3.59
CA LEU A 55 0.97 -11.50 4.48
C LEU A 55 1.26 -12.14 5.85
N PRO A 56 2.30 -11.67 6.57
CA PRO A 56 2.55 -12.11 7.94
C PRO A 56 1.35 -11.90 8.84
N THR A 57 1.00 -12.93 9.61
CA THR A 57 -0.09 -12.88 10.61
C THR A 57 0.44 -12.85 12.03
N ASN A 58 1.72 -13.16 12.24
CA ASN A 58 2.38 -13.12 13.54
C ASN A 58 3.79 -12.52 13.39
N GLY A 59 3.94 -11.25 13.74
CA GLY A 59 5.20 -10.52 13.58
C GLY A 59 5.64 -10.49 12.11
N ASP A 60 6.76 -11.16 11.81
CA ASP A 60 7.34 -11.29 10.48
C ASP A 60 7.04 -12.65 9.81
N THR A 61 6.17 -13.45 10.40
CA THR A 61 5.94 -14.83 9.97
C THR A 61 4.58 -14.99 9.31
N ILE A 62 4.58 -15.60 8.12
CA ILE A 62 3.41 -16.12 7.42
C ILE A 62 3.15 -17.54 7.93
N LEU A 63 1.92 -17.82 8.33
CA LEU A 63 1.50 -19.12 8.85
C LEU A 63 0.64 -19.84 7.80
N LEU A 64 0.98 -21.09 7.50
CA LEU A 64 0.23 -21.95 6.59
C LEU A 64 -0.18 -23.25 7.30
N LYS A 65 -1.41 -23.70 7.04
CA LYS A 65 -1.92 -25.00 7.51
C LYS A 65 -1.39 -26.13 6.63
N GLU A 66 -1.41 -27.36 7.14
CA GLU A 66 -1.14 -28.56 6.32
C GLU A 66 -1.94 -28.54 5.02
N ASN A 67 -1.30 -28.90 3.91
CA ASN A 67 -1.84 -28.89 2.55
C ASN A 67 -2.30 -27.52 2.02
N GLN A 68 -2.09 -26.42 2.76
CA GLN A 68 -2.39 -25.09 2.25
C GLN A 68 -1.42 -24.74 1.12
N LEU A 69 -1.99 -24.27 0.01
CA LEU A 69 -1.24 -23.88 -1.17
C LEU A 69 -0.71 -22.45 -1.06
N VAL A 70 0.46 -22.23 -1.67
CA VAL A 70 1.08 -20.93 -1.88
C VAL A 70 1.68 -20.90 -3.28
N ASP A 71 1.38 -19.83 -4.02
CA ASP A 71 2.02 -19.59 -5.30
C ASP A 71 3.32 -18.80 -5.04
N VAL A 72 4.43 -19.25 -5.61
CA VAL A 72 5.68 -18.50 -5.65
C VAL A 72 5.91 -18.00 -7.06
N ALA A 73 6.14 -16.70 -7.23
CA ALA A 73 6.28 -16.11 -8.55
C ALA A 73 7.53 -15.25 -8.71
N CYS A 74 8.15 -15.37 -9.87
CA CYS A 74 9.31 -14.62 -10.36
C CYS A 74 8.96 -13.92 -11.70
N PRO A 75 8.11 -12.87 -11.70
CA PRO A 75 7.71 -12.15 -12.91
C PRO A 75 8.88 -11.73 -13.80
N GLY A 76 8.79 -12.04 -15.10
CA GLY A 76 9.83 -11.81 -16.10
C GLY A 76 11.04 -12.75 -16.01
N ASN A 77 10.98 -13.75 -15.14
CA ASN A 77 12.08 -14.60 -14.71
C ASN A 77 11.58 -16.02 -14.40
N SER A 78 12.43 -16.88 -13.83
CA SER A 78 12.06 -18.27 -13.47
C SER A 78 12.26 -18.53 -11.98
N VAL A 79 11.36 -19.35 -11.43
CA VAL A 79 11.50 -19.90 -10.08
C VAL A 79 12.61 -20.95 -10.06
N LEU A 80 13.44 -20.90 -9.02
CA LEU A 80 14.46 -21.88 -8.70
C LEU A 80 14.05 -22.65 -7.45
N VAL A 81 14.26 -23.97 -7.45
CA VAL A 81 14.06 -24.87 -6.31
C VAL A 81 15.36 -25.61 -6.05
N ASP A 82 15.98 -25.37 -4.89
CA ASP A 82 17.35 -25.82 -4.57
C ASP A 82 18.37 -25.39 -5.65
N GLY A 83 18.22 -24.17 -6.17
CA GLY A 83 19.08 -23.61 -7.21
C GLY A 83 18.82 -24.15 -8.62
N VAL A 84 17.85 -25.04 -8.81
CA VAL A 84 17.49 -25.60 -10.12
C VAL A 84 16.24 -24.92 -10.66
N SER A 85 16.30 -24.40 -11.89
CA SER A 85 15.14 -23.81 -12.58
C SER A 85 14.03 -24.83 -12.77
N ILE A 86 12.79 -24.40 -12.54
CA ILE A 86 11.59 -25.16 -12.93
C ILE A 86 11.02 -24.70 -14.29
N ASP A 87 11.75 -23.82 -14.99
CA ASP A 87 11.41 -23.26 -16.30
C ASP A 87 10.02 -22.61 -16.38
N ALA A 88 9.57 -22.07 -15.24
CA ALA A 88 8.32 -21.35 -15.11
C ALA A 88 8.50 -20.12 -14.20
N ALA A 89 7.80 -19.04 -14.54
CA ALA A 89 7.74 -17.83 -13.73
C ALA A 89 6.88 -18.00 -12.47
N ILE A 90 6.08 -19.06 -12.38
CA ILE A 90 5.26 -19.39 -11.23
C ILE A 90 5.40 -20.87 -10.89
N GLY A 91 5.50 -21.16 -9.60
CA GLY A 91 5.42 -22.51 -9.06
C GLY A 91 4.41 -22.55 -7.92
N GLN A 92 3.62 -23.61 -7.83
CA GLN A 92 2.73 -23.82 -6.71
C GLN A 92 3.39 -24.76 -5.70
N ALA A 93 3.50 -24.30 -4.46
CA ALA A 93 3.97 -25.10 -3.34
C ALA A 93 2.80 -25.44 -2.40
N SER A 94 2.88 -26.61 -1.77
CA SER A 94 1.95 -27.04 -0.72
C SER A 94 2.69 -27.21 0.59
N CYS A 95 2.09 -26.74 1.69
CA CYS A 95 2.61 -27.00 3.03
C CYS A 95 2.54 -28.50 3.35
N SER A 96 3.66 -29.07 3.79
CA SER A 96 3.74 -30.45 4.30
C SER A 96 4.61 -30.51 5.55
N SER A 97 3.95 -30.73 6.69
CA SER A 97 4.52 -30.57 8.03
C SER A 97 5.20 -29.20 8.15
N THR A 98 6.53 -29.14 8.19
CA THR A 98 7.31 -27.90 8.33
C THR A 98 7.99 -27.45 7.03
N ARG A 99 7.72 -28.14 5.92
CA ARG A 99 8.39 -27.97 4.62
C ARG A 99 7.39 -27.72 3.51
N PHE A 100 7.91 -27.47 2.31
CA PHE A 100 7.10 -27.13 1.14
C PHE A 100 7.34 -28.15 0.04
N VAL A 101 6.24 -28.71 -0.48
CA VAL A 101 6.26 -29.59 -1.65
C VAL A 101 6.04 -28.73 -2.89
N ILE A 102 7.04 -28.63 -3.77
CA ILE A 102 7.00 -27.87 -5.03
C ILE A 102 7.72 -28.66 -6.11
N ASN A 103 7.09 -28.80 -7.28
CA ASN A 103 7.63 -29.57 -8.41
C ASN A 103 8.13 -30.98 -8.01
N GLY A 104 7.39 -31.66 -7.13
CA GLY A 104 7.72 -33.00 -6.61
C GLY A 104 8.83 -33.06 -5.56
N LYS A 105 9.47 -31.94 -5.20
CA LYS A 105 10.53 -31.87 -4.17
C LYS A 105 10.01 -31.33 -2.85
N THR A 106 10.53 -31.85 -1.73
CA THR A 106 10.19 -31.38 -0.37
C THR A 106 11.34 -30.54 0.22
N VAL A 107 11.18 -29.23 0.22
CA VAL A 107 12.26 -28.27 0.47
C VAL A 107 11.92 -27.31 1.63
N PRO A 108 12.92 -26.71 2.32
CA PRO A 108 12.60 -25.56 3.16
C PRO A 108 12.20 -24.39 2.27
N PHE A 109 11.38 -23.45 2.74
CA PHE A 109 11.02 -22.29 1.92
C PHE A 109 12.25 -21.48 1.46
N SER A 110 13.29 -21.46 2.28
CA SER A 110 14.55 -20.76 2.00
C SER A 110 15.32 -21.24 0.77
N SER A 111 14.95 -22.36 0.15
CA SER A 111 15.58 -22.80 -1.10
C SER A 111 14.73 -22.55 -2.34
N ILE A 112 13.60 -21.88 -2.18
CA ILE A 112 12.76 -21.38 -3.26
C ILE A 112 13.16 -19.92 -3.53
N THR A 113 13.78 -19.65 -4.67
CA THR A 113 14.28 -18.32 -5.06
C THR A 113 13.91 -17.99 -6.50
N CYS A 114 14.23 -16.79 -6.96
CA CYS A 114 14.22 -16.45 -8.37
C CYS A 114 15.63 -16.49 -8.95
N ASN A 115 15.74 -16.75 -10.26
CA ASN A 115 17.03 -16.62 -10.97
C ASN A 115 17.48 -15.16 -11.14
N SER A 116 16.57 -14.20 -11.02
CA SER A 116 16.81 -12.75 -11.00
C SER A 116 15.65 -12.04 -10.29
N HIS A 117 15.82 -10.78 -9.93
CA HIS A 117 14.79 -10.01 -9.22
C HIS A 117 13.50 -9.89 -10.05
N ALA A 118 12.36 -10.12 -9.39
CA ALA A 118 11.04 -9.98 -9.99
C ALA A 118 10.85 -8.61 -10.67
N THR A 119 10.37 -8.61 -11.91
CA THR A 119 10.14 -7.39 -12.69
C THR A 119 8.73 -6.85 -12.45
N HIS A 120 8.61 -5.53 -12.28
CA HIS A 120 7.33 -4.83 -12.23
C HIS A 120 7.06 -4.12 -13.55
N THR A 121 5.80 -3.83 -13.85
CA THR A 121 5.41 -3.10 -15.06
C THR A 121 4.23 -2.18 -14.80
N ALA A 122 4.05 -1.20 -15.70
CA ALA A 122 2.95 -0.26 -15.71
C ALA A 122 2.18 -0.40 -17.03
N ARG A 123 0.84 -0.39 -16.96
CA ARG A 123 -0.02 -0.46 -18.16
C ARG A 123 -1.29 0.37 -18.01
N LEU A 124 -1.83 0.82 -19.14
CA LEU A 124 -3.17 1.41 -19.18
C LEU A 124 -4.21 0.30 -18.99
N THR A 125 -5.27 0.56 -18.23
CA THR A 125 -6.34 -0.43 -17.99
C THR A 125 -7.41 -0.40 -19.09
N GLY A 126 -7.41 0.65 -19.92
CA GLY A 126 -8.50 0.96 -20.85
C GLY A 126 -9.71 1.61 -20.18
N SER A 127 -9.73 1.67 -18.84
CA SER A 127 -10.76 2.37 -18.07
C SER A 127 -10.44 3.86 -17.94
N SER A 128 -11.46 4.63 -17.55
CA SER A 128 -11.32 6.04 -17.25
C SER A 128 -11.42 6.32 -15.76
N CYS A 129 -10.78 7.40 -15.32
CA CYS A 129 -10.84 7.93 -13.95
C CYS A 129 -11.21 9.42 -14.01
N LEU A 130 -11.84 9.92 -12.95
CA LEU A 130 -12.32 11.31 -12.87
C LEU A 130 -13.07 11.75 -14.15
N SER A 131 -13.94 10.86 -14.65
CA SER A 131 -14.77 11.00 -15.87
C SER A 131 -14.03 10.98 -17.21
N ASN A 132 -12.90 11.68 -17.37
CA ASN A 132 -12.28 11.91 -18.69
C ASN A 132 -10.77 11.62 -18.76
N TYR A 133 -10.17 11.11 -17.69
CA TYR A 133 -8.75 10.78 -17.64
C TYR A 133 -8.52 9.28 -17.78
N GLN A 134 -7.28 8.88 -18.04
CA GLN A 134 -6.95 7.47 -18.26
C GLN A 134 -6.55 6.82 -16.95
N GLU A 135 -7.12 5.65 -16.67
CA GLU A 135 -6.63 4.82 -15.57
C GLU A 135 -5.44 3.97 -16.04
N ALA A 136 -4.40 3.95 -15.21
CA ALA A 136 -3.25 3.06 -15.36
C ALA A 136 -3.03 2.27 -14.07
N GLU A 137 -2.35 1.14 -14.18
CA GLU A 137 -2.01 0.29 -13.04
C GLU A 137 -0.54 -0.11 -13.08
N ILE A 138 0.08 -0.16 -11.90
CA ILE A 138 1.44 -0.67 -11.69
C ILE A 138 1.36 -1.95 -10.87
N GLY A 139 2.11 -2.96 -11.27
CA GLY A 139 2.06 -4.26 -10.64
C GLY A 139 2.96 -5.30 -11.30
N PHE A 140 2.60 -6.57 -11.13
CA PHE A 140 3.35 -7.72 -11.61
C PHE A 140 2.54 -8.49 -12.64
N ALA A 141 3.10 -8.70 -13.83
CA ALA A 141 2.57 -9.63 -14.81
C ALA A 141 3.05 -11.04 -14.44
N ILE A 142 2.16 -11.85 -13.84
CA ILE A 142 2.51 -13.19 -13.36
C ILE A 142 2.51 -14.18 -14.51
N ASP A 143 1.47 -14.13 -15.33
CA ASP A 143 1.33 -14.91 -16.56
C ASP A 143 0.45 -14.14 -17.57
N ALA A 144 0.08 -14.79 -18.68
CA ALA A 144 -0.72 -14.17 -19.75
C ALA A 144 -2.09 -13.64 -19.28
N ASN A 145 -2.65 -14.21 -18.21
CA ASN A 145 -4.00 -13.93 -17.73
C ASN A 145 -4.01 -13.25 -16.35
N ARG A 146 -2.94 -13.38 -15.57
CA ARG A 146 -2.87 -12.87 -14.20
C ARG A 146 -1.91 -11.69 -14.09
N PHE A 147 -2.49 -10.51 -13.85
CA PHE A 147 -1.78 -9.32 -13.43
C PHE A 147 -2.16 -8.95 -12.01
N ILE A 148 -1.17 -8.77 -11.14
CA ILE A 148 -1.37 -8.33 -9.77
C ILE A 148 -1.13 -6.84 -9.70
N ARG A 149 -2.21 -6.06 -9.66
CA ARG A 149 -2.17 -4.61 -9.46
C ARG A 149 -1.80 -4.29 -8.01
N ILE A 150 -0.83 -3.40 -7.83
CA ILE A 150 -0.40 -2.85 -6.53
C ILE A 150 -0.82 -1.39 -6.38
N ILE A 151 -0.69 -0.61 -7.47
CA ILE A 151 -0.99 0.82 -7.48
C ILE A 151 -1.93 1.10 -8.65
N THR A 152 -2.98 1.88 -8.39
CA THR A 152 -3.82 2.49 -9.44
C THR A 152 -3.41 3.94 -9.63
N LEU A 153 -3.43 4.43 -10.86
CA LEU A 153 -3.09 5.80 -11.24
C LEU A 153 -4.23 6.40 -12.05
N CYS A 154 -4.46 7.70 -11.86
CA CYS A 154 -5.23 8.51 -12.78
C CYS A 154 -4.32 9.47 -13.53
N TRP A 155 -4.28 9.33 -14.85
CA TRP A 155 -3.29 9.96 -15.72
C TRP A 155 -3.93 10.98 -16.68
N ASP A 156 -3.42 12.22 -16.63
CA ASP A 156 -3.68 13.25 -17.62
C ASP A 156 -2.66 13.13 -18.76
N ARG A 157 -3.11 12.50 -19.86
CA ARG A 157 -2.29 12.28 -21.05
C ARG A 157 -1.92 13.59 -21.75
N ALA A 158 -2.77 14.61 -21.71
CA ALA A 158 -2.50 15.88 -22.38
C ALA A 158 -1.36 16.62 -21.67
N ARG A 159 -1.35 16.60 -20.33
CA ARG A 159 -0.33 17.28 -19.52
C ARG A 159 0.86 16.41 -19.14
N GLN A 160 0.81 15.12 -19.45
CA GLN A 160 1.80 14.12 -19.02
C GLN A 160 1.96 14.14 -17.50
N SER A 161 0.85 14.13 -16.76
CA SER A 161 0.86 14.27 -15.30
C SER A 161 -0.08 13.28 -14.62
N THR A 162 0.39 12.68 -13.53
CA THR A 162 -0.43 11.84 -12.64
C THR A 162 -1.26 12.74 -11.74
N LEU A 163 -2.59 12.67 -11.85
CA LEU A 163 -3.52 13.43 -11.01
C LEU A 163 -3.57 12.86 -9.60
N TYR A 164 -3.66 11.54 -9.49
CA TYR A 164 -3.46 10.81 -8.25
C TYR A 164 -2.95 9.39 -8.51
N SER A 165 -2.28 8.83 -7.50
CA SER A 165 -2.04 7.42 -7.32
C SER A 165 -2.76 6.91 -6.09
N GLN A 166 -3.10 5.63 -6.06
CA GLN A 166 -3.79 4.96 -4.97
C GLN A 166 -3.14 3.61 -4.69
N PHE A 167 -2.88 3.32 -3.41
CA PHE A 167 -2.47 1.99 -2.96
C PHE A 167 -2.99 1.70 -1.55
N THR A 168 -2.92 0.43 -1.13
CA THR A 168 -3.26 0.03 0.24
C THR A 168 -1.99 -0.11 1.07
N LEU A 169 -1.88 0.68 2.14
CA LEU A 169 -0.88 0.52 3.17
C LEU A 169 -1.40 -0.51 4.18
N THR A 170 -0.86 -1.72 4.13
CA THR A 170 -1.23 -2.81 5.04
C THR A 170 -0.68 -2.58 6.45
N LYS A 171 -1.45 -2.96 7.47
CA LYS A 171 -0.99 -3.03 8.87
C LYS A 171 0.21 -3.93 9.07
N THR A 172 0.38 -4.94 8.20
CA THR A 172 1.46 -5.93 8.30
C THR A 172 2.83 -5.32 8.00
N ILE A 173 2.89 -4.05 7.54
CA ILE A 173 4.14 -3.30 7.44
C ILE A 173 4.87 -3.17 8.79
N ALA A 174 4.19 -3.38 9.91
CA ALA A 174 4.84 -3.45 11.23
C ALA A 174 5.91 -4.56 11.32
N GLY A 175 5.77 -5.65 10.56
CA GLY A 175 6.75 -6.75 10.49
C GLY A 175 7.85 -6.57 9.43
N TYR A 176 7.99 -5.37 8.84
CA TYR A 176 8.85 -5.05 7.69
C TYR A 176 10.21 -5.76 7.66
N GLN A 177 10.74 -5.97 6.44
CA GLN A 177 12.08 -6.53 6.25
C GLN A 177 13.17 -5.58 6.75
N VAL A 178 14.04 -6.07 7.63
CA VAL A 178 15.17 -5.32 8.19
C VAL A 178 16.40 -5.49 7.28
N ALA A 179 17.21 -4.43 7.13
CA ALA A 179 18.47 -4.43 6.37
C ALA A 179 18.38 -4.67 4.84
N TYR A 180 17.20 -4.51 4.24
CA TYR A 180 17.06 -4.36 2.79
C TYR A 180 17.15 -2.87 2.41
N PRO A 181 17.92 -2.45 1.39
CA PRO A 181 18.13 -1.04 1.08
C PRO A 181 16.79 -0.33 0.80
N ARG A 182 16.42 0.61 1.67
CA ARG A 182 15.24 1.48 1.52
C ARG A 182 15.56 2.84 2.14
N PRO A 183 15.05 3.97 1.60
CA PRO A 183 15.15 5.26 2.27
C PRO A 183 14.57 5.18 3.69
N SER A 184 15.18 5.90 4.64
CA SER A 184 14.73 5.96 6.03
C SER A 184 13.24 6.35 6.12
N PHE A 185 12.43 5.48 6.71
CA PHE A 185 10.99 5.70 6.90
C PHE A 185 10.71 6.10 8.35
N LEU A 186 9.77 7.03 8.57
CA LEU A 186 9.20 7.29 9.89
C LEU A 186 8.14 6.21 10.15
N GLN A 187 8.34 5.42 11.21
CA GLN A 187 7.40 4.37 11.63
C GLN A 187 6.05 5.01 11.99
N ALA A 188 5.00 4.72 11.22
CA ALA A 188 3.65 4.98 11.65
C ALA A 188 3.28 3.93 12.70
N SER A 189 3.07 4.35 13.95
CA SER A 189 2.42 3.56 15.00
C SER A 189 0.92 3.46 14.70
N GLY A 190 0.57 2.81 13.59
CA GLY A 190 -0.81 2.60 13.19
C GLY A 190 -1.49 1.56 14.10
N ARG A 191 -2.77 1.80 14.45
CA ARG A 191 -3.65 0.95 15.27
C ARG A 191 -4.00 -0.43 14.65
N GLY A 192 -3.09 -1.02 13.86
CA GLY A 192 -3.31 -2.29 13.18
C GLY A 192 -4.36 -2.22 12.07
N TRP A 193 -4.41 -1.12 11.30
CA TRP A 193 -5.38 -0.92 10.22
C TRP A 193 -4.74 -0.97 8.84
N ASP A 194 -5.47 -1.54 7.88
CA ASP A 194 -5.19 -1.36 6.47
C ASP A 194 -5.77 -0.01 6.03
N LEU A 195 -4.92 0.84 5.45
CA LEU A 195 -5.26 2.20 5.06
C LEU A 195 -5.18 2.32 3.54
N THR A 196 -6.15 3.00 2.95
CA THR A 196 -6.06 3.42 1.55
C THR A 196 -5.34 4.77 1.50
N VAL A 197 -4.25 4.84 0.74
CA VAL A 197 -3.47 6.06 0.58
C VAL A 197 -3.63 6.57 -0.84
N TYR A 198 -4.10 7.79 -0.97
CA TYR A 198 -4.09 8.55 -2.22
C TYR A 198 -2.92 9.52 -2.19
N THR A 199 -2.17 9.65 -3.27
CA THR A 199 -1.12 10.67 -3.41
C THR A 199 -1.36 11.43 -4.71
N GLY A 200 -1.24 12.74 -4.70
CA GLY A 200 -1.37 13.51 -5.93
C GLY A 200 -0.73 14.89 -5.82
N VAL A 201 -1.06 15.71 -6.80
CA VAL A 201 -0.53 17.07 -6.92
C VAL A 201 -1.65 18.08 -7.13
N HIS A 202 -1.37 19.36 -6.87
CA HIS A 202 -2.30 20.46 -7.10
C HIS A 202 -1.56 21.75 -7.48
N GLY A 203 -2.06 22.44 -8.52
CA GLY A 203 -1.48 23.68 -9.05
C GLY A 203 -0.12 23.53 -9.72
N VAL A 204 0.40 24.62 -10.27
CA VAL A 204 1.74 24.71 -10.87
C VAL A 204 2.61 25.63 -10.01
N SER A 205 3.82 25.20 -9.69
CA SER A 205 4.76 26.01 -8.90
C SER A 205 5.28 27.16 -9.75
N THR A 206 5.56 28.29 -9.11
CA THR A 206 6.05 29.50 -9.78
C THR A 206 7.34 29.99 -9.15
N LEU A 207 8.23 30.55 -9.97
CA LEU A 207 9.38 31.35 -9.52
C LEU A 207 9.33 32.74 -10.15
N PRO A 208 9.89 33.76 -9.48
CA PRO A 208 9.98 35.10 -10.05
C PRO A 208 10.85 35.08 -11.31
N HIS A 209 10.38 35.72 -12.37
CA HIS A 209 11.17 35.97 -13.57
C HIS A 209 12.37 36.86 -13.21
N GLU A 210 13.53 36.60 -13.84
CA GLU A 210 14.79 37.25 -13.49
C GLU A 210 14.81 38.77 -13.71
N SER A 211 14.05 39.27 -14.69
CA SER A 211 14.13 40.67 -15.11
C SER A 211 13.16 41.62 -14.39
N ASP A 212 11.98 41.15 -14.03
CA ASP A 212 10.86 41.99 -13.55
C ASP A 212 10.11 41.35 -12.37
N GLY A 213 10.52 40.15 -11.92
CA GLY A 213 10.02 39.51 -10.72
C GLY A 213 8.59 38.97 -10.81
N HIS A 214 7.95 39.01 -11.99
CA HIS A 214 6.61 38.44 -12.13
C HIS A 214 6.64 36.90 -11.97
N PRO A 215 5.59 36.27 -11.43
CA PRO A 215 5.58 34.81 -11.27
C PRO A 215 5.53 34.08 -12.62
N VAL A 216 6.37 33.05 -12.78
CA VAL A 216 6.43 32.20 -13.98
C VAL A 216 6.18 30.75 -13.59
N ASP A 217 5.22 30.12 -14.28
CA ASP A 217 4.92 28.70 -14.12
C ASP A 217 6.10 27.81 -14.51
N LEU A 218 6.40 26.83 -13.67
CA LEU A 218 7.48 25.87 -13.87
C LEU A 218 7.01 24.61 -14.60
N TYR A 219 7.75 24.23 -15.64
CA TYR A 219 7.54 23.01 -16.43
C TYR A 219 8.86 22.31 -16.68
N LEU A 220 8.86 20.97 -16.67
CA LEU A 220 10.06 20.19 -17.00
C LEU A 220 10.30 20.07 -18.51
N TYR A 221 9.28 20.35 -19.33
CA TYR A 221 9.41 20.40 -20.78
C TYR A 221 8.84 21.70 -21.36
N VAL A 222 9.68 22.39 -22.14
CA VAL A 222 9.37 23.65 -22.80
C VAL A 222 9.92 23.62 -24.23
N SER A 223 9.05 23.82 -25.22
CA SER A 223 9.44 23.94 -26.63
C SER A 223 8.56 24.98 -27.33
N GLY A 224 9.10 26.19 -27.55
CA GLY A 224 8.32 27.32 -28.05
C GLY A 224 7.15 27.65 -27.12
N ALA A 225 5.91 27.52 -27.61
CA ALA A 225 4.69 27.67 -26.80
C ALA A 225 4.23 26.37 -26.11
N ALA A 226 4.77 25.21 -26.51
CA ALA A 226 4.42 23.94 -25.91
C ALA A 226 5.00 23.84 -24.48
N ARG A 227 4.19 23.30 -23.57
CA ARG A 227 4.54 23.06 -22.16
C ARG A 227 4.12 21.64 -21.80
N GLY A 228 4.96 20.91 -21.07
CA GLY A 228 4.67 19.57 -20.59
C GLY A 228 5.26 19.31 -19.21
N MET A 229 4.66 18.39 -18.46
CA MET A 229 5.10 18.01 -17.11
C MET A 229 5.19 19.23 -16.16
N PRO A 230 4.05 19.83 -15.79
CA PRO A 230 4.04 20.94 -14.84
C PRO A 230 4.67 20.52 -13.51
N VAL A 231 5.54 21.37 -12.96
CA VAL A 231 6.07 21.19 -11.61
C VAL A 231 4.97 21.55 -10.62
N PRO A 232 4.56 20.65 -9.72
CA PRO A 232 3.38 20.89 -8.90
C PRO A 232 3.64 21.98 -7.86
N ARG A 233 2.65 22.83 -7.58
CA ARG A 233 2.73 23.80 -6.47
C ARG A 233 2.65 23.09 -5.13
N LEU A 234 1.70 22.17 -5.01
CA LEU A 234 1.44 21.37 -3.83
C LEU A 234 1.54 19.90 -4.19
N THR A 235 2.16 19.13 -3.30
CA THR A 235 2.00 17.67 -3.26
C THR A 235 1.09 17.32 -2.08
N TRP A 236 0.27 16.29 -2.22
CA TRP A 236 -0.66 15.91 -1.18
C TRP A 236 -0.77 14.39 -1.04
N LYS A 237 -1.09 13.95 0.18
CA LYS A 237 -1.44 12.57 0.51
C LYS A 237 -2.74 12.56 1.31
N VAL A 238 -3.70 11.73 0.92
CA VAL A 238 -4.87 11.44 1.76
C VAL A 238 -4.75 10.04 2.30
N VAL A 239 -4.71 9.94 3.64
CA VAL A 239 -4.72 8.66 4.36
C VAL A 239 -6.15 8.41 4.80
N HIS A 240 -6.73 7.30 4.35
CA HIS A 240 -8.14 6.97 4.56
C HIS A 240 -8.28 5.56 5.14
N ASN A 241 -9.01 5.45 6.25
CA ASN A 241 -9.50 4.18 6.76
C ASN A 241 -10.93 3.94 6.23
N PRO A 242 -11.13 3.04 5.25
CA PRO A 242 -12.44 2.81 4.65
C PRO A 242 -13.45 2.17 5.60
N LEU A 243 -12.99 1.45 6.64
CA LEU A 243 -13.89 0.78 7.60
C LEU A 243 -14.53 1.77 8.56
N THR A 244 -13.74 2.72 9.07
CA THR A 244 -14.21 3.74 10.02
C THR A 244 -14.62 5.03 9.32
N ARG A 245 -14.33 5.16 8.02
CA ARG A 245 -14.51 6.40 7.23
C ARG A 245 -13.76 7.59 7.82
N ALA A 246 -12.64 7.30 8.49
CA ALA A 246 -11.74 8.30 9.05
C ALA A 246 -10.67 8.65 8.03
N GLY A 247 -10.37 9.93 7.84
CA GLY A 247 -9.34 10.35 6.90
C GLY A 247 -8.71 11.69 7.22
N VAL A 248 -7.52 11.91 6.67
CA VAL A 248 -6.82 13.20 6.74
C VAL A 248 -6.06 13.44 5.44
N ALA A 249 -5.98 14.70 5.00
CA ALA A 249 -5.09 15.10 3.93
C ALA A 249 -3.85 15.78 4.52
N ILE A 250 -2.66 15.36 4.08
CA ILE A 250 -1.37 15.98 4.39
C ILE A 250 -0.88 16.65 3.12
N ILE A 251 -0.56 17.93 3.19
CA ILE A 251 -0.15 18.75 2.06
C ILE A 251 1.26 19.26 2.33
N THR A 252 2.09 19.25 1.29
CA THR A 252 3.46 19.77 1.32
C THR A 252 3.64 20.77 0.18
N VAL A 253 4.16 21.95 0.52
CA VAL A 253 4.49 23.00 -0.44
C VAL A 253 5.75 22.61 -1.20
N ASN A 254 5.67 22.60 -2.53
CA ASN A 254 6.78 22.22 -3.41
C ASN A 254 7.48 23.47 -3.95
N ASN A 255 8.00 24.28 -3.03
CA ASN A 255 8.86 25.41 -3.36
C ASN A 255 9.89 25.63 -2.23
N PRO A 256 11.17 25.31 -2.46
CA PRO A 256 12.20 25.43 -1.42
C PRO A 256 12.62 26.88 -1.12
N TYR A 257 12.19 27.86 -1.92
CA TYR A 257 12.55 29.27 -1.77
C TYR A 257 11.48 30.09 -1.04
N VAL A 258 10.36 29.46 -0.65
CA VAL A 258 9.28 30.14 0.06
C VAL A 258 9.64 30.24 1.54
N PHE A 259 9.73 31.47 2.05
CA PHE A 259 9.87 31.73 3.49
C PHE A 259 8.51 31.93 4.18
N ASP A 260 7.51 32.43 3.45
CA ASP A 260 6.12 32.56 3.89
C ASP A 260 5.19 31.75 2.98
N ALA A 261 4.75 30.59 3.47
CA ALA A 261 3.86 29.68 2.77
C ALA A 261 2.37 29.98 2.96
N SER A 262 1.99 31.12 3.56
CA SER A 262 0.59 31.43 3.86
C SER A 262 -0.33 31.41 2.63
N LYS A 263 0.20 31.78 1.45
CA LYS A 263 -0.53 31.74 0.17
C LYS A 263 -0.76 30.32 -0.37
N ASP A 264 -0.04 29.35 0.17
CA ASP A 264 -0.10 27.94 -0.22
C ASP A 264 -0.96 27.09 0.72
N VAL A 265 -1.49 27.68 1.79
CA VAL A 265 -2.41 27.04 2.73
C VAL A 265 -3.84 27.10 2.19
N ILE A 266 -4.40 25.94 1.84
CA ILE A 266 -5.73 25.83 1.19
C ILE A 266 -6.85 25.37 2.13
N CYS A 267 -6.58 25.22 3.43
CA CYS A 267 -7.52 24.72 4.42
C CYS A 267 -7.10 25.12 5.83
N THR A 268 -7.94 24.86 6.82
CA THR A 268 -7.54 24.99 8.23
C THR A 268 -6.53 23.91 8.60
N ASN A 269 -5.37 24.30 9.15
CA ASN A 269 -4.36 23.34 9.60
C ASN A 269 -4.79 22.63 10.89
N ILE A 270 -5.03 21.33 10.81
CA ILE A 270 -5.45 20.47 11.93
C ILE A 270 -4.35 19.51 12.42
N CYS A 271 -3.10 19.67 11.97
CA CYS A 271 -2.05 18.71 12.32
C CYS A 271 -1.81 18.59 13.84
N ASN A 272 -2.07 19.65 14.62
CA ASN A 272 -1.96 19.62 16.09
C ASN A 272 -3.00 18.70 16.76
N GLN A 273 -4.02 18.26 16.04
CA GLN A 273 -5.04 17.30 16.51
C GLN A 273 -4.61 15.85 16.27
N LEU A 274 -3.48 15.61 15.59
CA LEU A 274 -3.03 14.30 15.14
C LEU A 274 -1.82 13.86 15.95
N ASN A 275 -2.02 12.93 16.89
CA ASN A 275 -0.96 12.46 17.80
C ASN A 275 0.16 11.66 17.09
N TRP A 276 -0.09 11.18 15.88
CA TRP A 276 0.82 10.32 15.13
C TRP A 276 1.67 11.09 14.10
N ILE A 277 1.43 12.40 13.94
CA ILE A 277 2.28 13.28 13.11
C ILE A 277 3.46 13.74 13.95
N THR A 278 4.66 13.32 13.56
CA THR A 278 5.90 13.59 14.31
C THR A 278 6.89 14.49 13.58
N PHE A 279 6.69 14.76 12.29
CA PHE A 279 7.56 15.65 11.53
C PHE A 279 7.32 17.12 11.89
N GLN A 280 8.34 17.95 11.72
CA GLN A 280 8.23 19.40 11.94
C GLN A 280 7.32 20.01 10.88
N GLN A 281 6.18 20.51 11.32
CA GLN A 281 5.18 21.17 10.48
C GLN A 281 5.55 22.63 10.27
N THR A 282 5.07 23.24 9.19
CA THR A 282 5.15 24.69 8.95
C THR A 282 6.56 25.33 8.92
N ASN A 283 7.63 24.54 9.00
CA ASN A 283 9.00 25.04 8.88
C ASN A 283 9.44 25.01 7.41
N ALA A 284 9.44 26.17 6.77
CA ALA A 284 9.75 26.25 5.35
C ALA A 284 11.21 25.89 5.02
N ALA A 285 12.15 26.03 5.97
CA ALA A 285 13.56 25.70 5.75
C ALA A 285 13.84 24.19 5.57
N ILE A 286 12.92 23.33 6.03
CA ILE A 286 13.02 21.87 5.93
C ILE A 286 11.80 21.24 5.23
N GLY A 287 10.96 22.09 4.63
CA GLY A 287 9.72 21.71 3.94
C GLY A 287 8.46 22.07 4.72
N TYR A 288 7.70 23.03 4.18
CA TYR A 288 6.42 23.43 4.78
C TYR A 288 5.33 22.39 4.50
N SER A 289 4.82 21.75 5.56
CA SER A 289 3.71 20.80 5.47
C SER A 289 2.63 21.10 6.51
N TYR A 290 1.38 20.81 6.17
CA TYR A 290 0.19 21.02 7.00
C TYR A 290 -0.89 19.95 6.72
N CYS A 291 -1.93 19.89 7.55
CA CYS A 291 -2.94 18.84 7.51
C CYS A 291 -4.33 19.46 7.38
N CYS A 292 -5.15 18.93 6.48
CA CYS A 292 -6.53 19.35 6.29
C CYS A 292 -7.49 18.23 6.70
N ARG A 293 -8.69 18.62 7.13
CA ARG A 293 -9.85 17.75 6.99
C ARG A 293 -10.12 17.48 5.50
N VAL A 294 -10.53 16.26 5.17
CA VAL A 294 -10.72 15.84 3.77
C VAL A 294 -11.86 16.60 3.07
N ASP A 295 -12.90 16.98 3.80
CA ASP A 295 -14.03 17.78 3.30
C ASP A 295 -13.61 19.22 2.95
N GLU A 296 -12.75 19.86 3.74
CA GLU A 296 -12.16 21.16 3.40
C GLU A 296 -11.18 21.05 2.24
N PHE A 297 -10.30 20.04 2.24
CA PHE A 297 -9.31 19.82 1.19
C PHE A 297 -9.95 19.70 -0.21
N ARG A 298 -11.03 18.94 -0.33
CA ARG A 298 -11.75 18.71 -1.59
C ARG A 298 -12.41 19.95 -2.19
N LYS A 299 -12.61 21.02 -1.41
CA LYS A 299 -13.12 22.31 -1.93
C LYS A 299 -12.12 22.94 -2.89
N ASN A 300 -10.82 22.68 -2.71
CA ASN A 300 -9.73 23.23 -3.51
C ASN A 300 -9.11 22.18 -4.46
N VAL A 301 -9.10 20.91 -4.07
CA VAL A 301 -8.47 19.83 -4.85
C VAL A 301 -9.49 18.84 -5.39
N THR A 302 -9.74 18.94 -6.70
CA THR A 302 -10.70 18.09 -7.43
C THR A 302 -10.11 16.78 -7.96
N SER A 303 -8.79 16.62 -7.91
CA SER A 303 -8.10 15.41 -8.37
C SER A 303 -8.19 14.24 -7.40
N LEU A 304 -8.68 14.44 -6.18
CA LEU A 304 -8.97 13.34 -5.26
C LEU A 304 -10.31 12.69 -5.66
N PRO A 305 -10.36 11.39 -6.01
CA PRO A 305 -11.62 10.72 -6.40
C PRO A 305 -12.64 10.78 -5.27
N ASN A 306 -13.93 10.70 -5.55
CA ASN A 306 -14.95 10.75 -4.51
C ASN A 306 -14.78 9.56 -3.53
N ILE A 307 -14.50 9.85 -2.25
CA ILE A 307 -14.38 8.85 -1.18
C ILE A 307 -15.19 9.30 0.03
N ASP A 308 -15.80 8.35 0.74
CA ASP A 308 -16.64 8.63 1.92
C ASP A 308 -15.76 8.83 3.17
N VAL A 309 -15.54 10.08 3.56
CA VAL A 309 -14.85 10.46 4.81
C VAL A 309 -15.79 11.28 5.68
N THR A 310 -16.05 10.78 6.89
CA THR A 310 -17.00 11.39 7.83
C THR A 310 -16.33 11.93 9.08
N GLN A 311 -15.08 11.55 9.35
CA GLN A 311 -14.33 11.95 10.54
C GLN A 311 -12.82 12.04 10.26
N VAL A 312 -12.10 12.71 11.17
CA VAL A 312 -10.64 12.85 11.10
C VAL A 312 -9.94 11.58 11.57
N LEU A 313 -8.86 11.19 10.88
CA LEU A 313 -8.00 10.07 11.28
C LEU A 313 -7.05 10.49 12.40
N THR A 314 -7.42 10.21 13.66
CA THR A 314 -6.67 10.60 14.89
C THR A 314 -5.88 9.47 15.53
#